data_AF-A0A7H0XIS0-F1
#
_entry.id   AF-A0A7H0XIS0-F1
#
_cell.length_a   1.000
_cell.length_b   1.000
_cell.length_c   1.000
_cell.angle_alpha   90.00
_cell.angle_beta   90.00
_cell.angle_gamma   90.00
#
_symmetry.space_group_name_H-M   'P 1'
#
loop_
_entity.id
_entity.type
_entity.pdbx_description
1 polymer ?
#
loop_
_entity_poly.entity_id
_entity_poly.type
_entity_poly.pdbx_seq_one_letter_code
_entity_poly.pdbx_strand_id
1 'polypeptide(L)'
;MNENLSLKAKIYHYAVLFLVFLFLALPLMATFLYSISTSWGISVLPDDLTLKWYQELFHDERFLLALWHSLLVCVGSILLSMILVFPLVFVLNYYFLKLKAMSQQTVDF
;
A
#
# COMPACT_ATOMS: atom_id res chain seq x y z
N MET A 1 -21.00 11.52 33.74
CA MET A 1 -21.20 10.09 33.40
C MET A 1 -20.78 9.74 31.96
N ASN A 2 -20.77 10.66 30.99
CA ASN A 2 -20.48 10.38 29.57
C ASN A 2 -19.00 10.22 29.18
N GLU A 3 -18.03 10.78 29.92
CA GLU A 3 -16.60 10.69 29.55
C GLU A 3 -16.03 9.27 29.63
N ASN A 4 -16.45 8.48 30.63
CA ASN A 4 -15.99 7.10 30.81
C ASN A 4 -16.47 6.15 29.70
N LEU A 5 -17.65 6.42 29.11
CA LEU A 5 -18.17 5.64 28.00
C LEU A 5 -17.32 5.84 26.73
N SER A 6 -16.88 7.09 26.49
CA SER A 6 -16.03 7.46 25.36
C SER A 6 -14.61 6.87 25.47
N LEU A 7 -14.00 6.88 26.67
CA LEU A 7 -12.69 6.28 26.88
C LEU A 7 -12.71 4.76 26.70
N LYS A 8 -13.70 4.06 27.27
CA LYS A 8 -13.86 2.61 27.05
C LYS A 8 -14.07 2.30 25.58
N ALA A 9 -14.94 3.04 24.89
CA ALA A 9 -15.16 2.87 23.45
C ALA A 9 -13.85 3.06 22.65
N LYS A 10 -13.07 4.12 22.92
CA LYS A 10 -11.77 4.32 22.27
C LYS A 10 -10.81 3.16 22.52
N ILE A 11 -10.69 2.70 23.77
CA ILE A 11 -9.82 1.58 24.13
C ILE A 11 -10.25 0.30 23.40
N TYR A 12 -11.55 0.01 23.31
CA TYR A 12 -12.06 -1.11 22.52
C TYR A 12 -11.69 -0.98 21.04
N HIS A 13 -11.86 0.20 20.44
CA HIS A 13 -11.48 0.42 19.04
C HIS A 13 -9.97 0.22 18.84
N TYR A 14 -9.12 0.80 19.69
CA TYR A 14 -7.67 0.62 19.60
C TYR A 14 -7.24 -0.84 19.82
N ALA A 15 -7.86 -1.56 20.75
CA ALA A 15 -7.57 -2.96 21.00
C ALA A 15 -7.95 -3.84 19.79
N VAL A 16 -9.12 -3.60 19.19
CA VAL A 16 -9.55 -4.30 17.96
C VAL A 16 -8.63 -3.97 16.79
N LEU A 17 -8.28 -2.70 16.59
CA LEU A 17 -7.32 -2.30 15.55
C LEU A 17 -5.95 -2.94 15.76
N PHE A 18 -5.46 -3.00 16.99
CA PHE A 18 -4.20 -3.65 17.33
C PHE A 18 -4.26 -5.16 17.06
N LEU A 19 -5.35 -5.84 17.42
CA LEU A 19 -5.53 -7.26 17.16
C LEU A 19 -5.57 -7.56 15.66
N VAL A 20 -6.32 -6.76 14.89
CA VAL A 20 -6.39 -6.88 13.42
C VAL A 20 -5.01 -6.63 12.81
N PHE A 21 -4.32 -5.57 13.24
CA PHE A 21 -2.97 -5.28 12.79
C PHE A 21 -2.02 -6.42 13.11
N LEU A 22 -2.06 -6.97 14.33
CA LEU A 22 -1.24 -8.11 14.73
C LEU A 22 -1.54 -9.33 13.86
N PHE A 23 -2.82 -9.61 13.58
CA PHE A 23 -3.23 -10.72 12.72
C PHE A 23 -2.76 -10.54 11.27
N LEU A 24 -2.75 -9.32 10.74
CA LEU A 24 -2.20 -9.00 9.41
C LEU A 24 -0.66 -9.00 9.40
N ALA A 25 -0.04 -8.56 10.49
CA ALA A 25 1.42 -8.46 10.61
C ALA A 25 2.05 -9.84 10.84
N LEU A 26 1.38 -10.76 11.52
CA LEU A 26 1.88 -12.11 11.79
C LEU A 26 2.32 -12.88 10.52
N PRO A 27 1.53 -12.98 9.44
CA PRO A 27 1.97 -13.63 8.21
C PRO A 27 3.07 -12.86 7.47
N LEU A 28 3.09 -11.52 7.57
CA LEU A 28 4.17 -10.71 7.03
C LEU A 28 5.49 -10.98 7.76
N MET A 29 5.45 -11.07 9.09
CA MET A 29 6.60 -11.42 9.92
C MET A 29 7.09 -12.84 9.62
N ALA A 30 6.17 -13.80 9.44
CA ALA A 30 6.54 -15.17 9.04
C ALA A 30 7.23 -15.19 7.66
N THR A 31 6.69 -14.46 6.68
CA THR A 31 7.28 -14.33 5.33
C THR A 31 8.65 -13.65 5.39
N PHE A 32 8.79 -12.62 6.22
CA PHE A 32 10.04 -11.89 6.42
C PHE A 32 11.11 -12.77 7.07
N LEU A 33 10.76 -13.48 8.15
CA LEU A 33 11.65 -14.43 8.81
C LEU A 33 12.08 -15.55 7.85
N TYR A 34 11.15 -16.05 7.03
CA TYR A 34 11.47 -17.03 5.99
C TYR A 34 12.46 -16.48 4.96
N SER A 35 12.28 -15.24 4.51
CA SER A 35 13.15 -14.58 3.52
C SER A 35 14.61 -14.40 4.00
N ILE A 36 14.87 -14.42 5.30
CA ILE A 36 16.21 -14.29 5.90
C ILE A 36 16.73 -15.64 6.41
N SER A 37 15.89 -16.67 6.49
CA SER A 37 16.29 -18.01 6.94
C SER A 37 17.05 -18.80 5.87
N THR A 38 18.08 -19.53 6.27
CA THR A 38 18.90 -20.33 5.35
C THR A 38 18.18 -21.58 4.83
N SER A 39 17.47 -22.31 5.70
CA SER A 39 16.60 -23.43 5.33
C SER A 39 15.49 -23.63 6.37
N TRP A 40 14.23 -23.38 6.01
CA TRP A 40 13.08 -23.58 6.91
C TRP A 40 12.33 -24.87 6.54
N GLY A 41 13.05 -25.99 6.62
CA GLY A 41 12.52 -27.30 6.21
C GLY A 41 12.17 -28.23 7.36
N ILE A 42 12.89 -28.17 8.49
CA ILE A 42 12.90 -29.27 9.50
C ILE A 42 12.84 -28.79 10.97
N SER A 43 13.00 -27.48 11.26
CA SER A 43 13.06 -26.98 12.65
C SER A 43 12.17 -25.76 12.89
N VAL A 44 11.58 -25.67 14.09
CA VAL A 44 10.63 -24.62 14.51
C VAL A 44 11.33 -23.26 14.68
N LEU A 45 12.66 -23.24 14.82
CA LEU A 45 13.52 -22.05 14.72
C LEU A 45 14.47 -22.24 13.52
N PRO A 46 14.64 -21.25 12.63
CA PRO A 46 15.65 -21.31 11.58
C PRO A 46 17.04 -21.37 12.21
N ASP A 47 17.83 -22.39 11.88
CA ASP A 47 19.13 -22.67 12.51
C ASP A 47 20.19 -21.59 12.22
N ASP A 48 20.08 -20.88 11.08
CA ASP A 48 20.99 -19.81 10.68
C ASP A 48 20.25 -18.68 9.94
N LEU A 49 20.44 -17.44 10.41
CA LEU A 49 20.06 -16.21 9.70
C LEU A 49 21.12 -15.89 8.65
N THR A 50 20.74 -15.86 7.37
CA THR A 50 21.66 -15.56 6.27
C THR A 50 21.13 -14.46 5.37
N LEU A 51 22.02 -13.56 4.96
CA LEU A 51 21.76 -12.55 3.93
C LEU A 51 22.19 -13.04 2.53
N LYS A 52 22.62 -14.30 2.41
CA LYS A 52 23.09 -14.88 1.15
C LYS A 52 22.03 -14.80 0.04
N TRP A 53 20.76 -15.07 0.38
CA TRP A 53 19.67 -15.03 -0.60
C TRP A 53 19.44 -13.62 -1.18
N TYR A 54 19.57 -12.58 -0.36
CA TYR A 54 19.52 -11.20 -0.85
C TYR A 54 20.71 -10.89 -1.77
N GLN A 55 21.91 -11.34 -1.41
CA GLN A 55 23.10 -11.13 -2.25
C GLN A 55 23.00 -11.87 -3.60
N GLU A 56 22.54 -13.12 -3.60
CA GLU A 56 22.32 -13.92 -4.82
C GLU A 56 21.25 -13.27 -5.71
N LEU A 57 20.17 -12.76 -5.11
CA LEU A 57 19.08 -12.09 -5.82
C LEU A 57 19.55 -10.85 -6.59
N PHE A 58 20.46 -10.06 -6.01
CA PHE A 58 21.06 -8.91 -6.70
C PHE A 58 22.16 -9.28 -7.71
N HIS A 59 22.70 -10.50 -7.67
CA HIS A 59 23.67 -10.99 -8.67
C HIS A 59 23.00 -11.68 -9.86
N ASP A 60 21.74 -12.10 -9.74
CA ASP A 60 20.99 -12.66 -10.86
C ASP A 60 20.58 -11.57 -11.84
N GLU A 61 21.28 -11.52 -12.98
CA GLU A 61 20.98 -10.60 -14.09
C GLU A 61 19.52 -10.69 -14.55
N ARG A 62 18.92 -11.89 -14.50
CA ARG A 62 17.53 -12.10 -14.92
C ARG A 62 16.55 -11.43 -13.96
N PHE A 63 16.84 -11.47 -12.66
CA PHE A 63 16.03 -10.80 -11.66
C PHE A 63 16.13 -9.28 -11.80
N LEU A 64 17.34 -8.74 -11.93
CA LEU A 64 17.55 -7.31 -12.15
C LEU A 64 16.87 -6.82 -13.43
N LEU A 65 16.95 -7.58 -14.51
CA LEU A 65 16.28 -7.25 -15.76
C LEU A 65 14.75 -7.26 -15.61
N ALA A 66 14.18 -8.24 -14.91
CA ALA A 66 12.75 -8.30 -14.63
C ALA A 66 12.28 -7.14 -13.72
N LEU A 67 13.08 -6.79 -12.71
CA LEU A 67 12.84 -5.60 -11.89
C LEU A 67 12.84 -4.33 -12.72
N TRP A 68 13.82 -4.18 -13.61
CA TRP A 68 13.93 -3.00 -14.47
C TRP A 68 12.70 -2.84 -15.37
N HIS A 69 12.26 -3.93 -16.01
CA HIS A 69 11.05 -3.91 -16.84
C HIS A 69 9.80 -3.53 -16.03
N SER A 70 9.60 -4.11 -14.84
CA SER A 70 8.43 -3.79 -14.02
C SER A 70 8.46 -2.35 -13.51
N LEU A 71 9.63 -1.84 -13.13
CA LEU A 71 9.82 -0.46 -12.73
C LEU A 71 9.52 0.50 -13.89
N LEU A 72 10.06 0.23 -15.08
CA LEU A 72 9.80 1.03 -16.28
C LEU A 72 8.31 1.05 -16.64
N VAL A 73 7.63 -0.10 -16.58
CA VAL A 73 6.19 -0.19 -16.86
C VAL A 73 5.37 0.59 -15.83
N CYS A 74 5.70 0.48 -14.55
CA CYS A 74 5.01 1.20 -13.48
C CYS A 74 5.19 2.73 -13.63
N VAL A 75 6.44 3.19 -13.78
CA VAL A 75 6.74 4.61 -13.98
C VAL A 75 6.09 5.15 -15.26
N GLY A 76 6.18 4.39 -16.35
CA GLY A 76 5.52 4.73 -17.61
C GLY A 76 4.01 4.86 -17.45
N SER A 77 3.38 3.92 -16.75
CA SER A 77 1.94 3.97 -16.46
C SER A 77 1.56 5.16 -15.58
N ILE A 78 2.36 5.48 -14.56
CA ILE A 78 2.12 6.63 -13.67
C ILE A 78 2.23 7.94 -14.46
N LEU A 79 3.30 8.11 -15.25
CA LEU A 79 3.49 9.30 -16.07
C LEU A 79 2.38 9.45 -17.11
N LEU A 80 2.02 8.36 -17.79
CA LEU A 80 0.93 8.35 -18.75
C LEU A 80 -0.41 8.72 -18.10
N SER A 81 -0.72 8.11 -16.94
CA SER A 81 -1.91 8.45 -16.16
C SER A 81 -1.89 9.92 -15.72
N MET A 82 -0.74 10.44 -15.29
CA MET A 82 -0.62 11.83 -14.85
C MET A 82 -0.83 12.79 -16.04
N ILE A 83 -0.22 12.51 -17.19
CA ILE A 83 -0.37 13.31 -18.41
C ILE A 83 -1.79 13.23 -18.98
N LEU A 84 -2.53 12.14 -18.80
CA LEU A 84 -3.92 12.01 -19.24
C LEU A 84 -4.90 12.66 -18.27
N VAL A 85 -4.80 12.31 -16.98
CA VAL A 85 -5.75 12.75 -15.96
C VAL A 85 -5.60 14.23 -15.65
N PHE A 86 -4.38 14.76 -15.62
CA PHE A 86 -4.14 16.17 -15.31
C PHE A 86 -4.85 17.15 -16.28
N PRO A 87 -4.65 17.09 -17.61
CA PRO A 87 -5.38 17.95 -18.54
C PRO A 87 -6.86 17.60 -18.60
N LEU A 88 -7.25 16.33 -18.45
CA LEU A 88 -8.66 15.95 -18.39
C LEU A 88 -9.37 16.66 -17.23
N VAL A 89 -8.81 16.61 -16.02
CA VAL A 89 -9.35 17.31 -14.85
C VAL A 89 -9.30 18.83 -15.04
N PHE A 90 -8.25 19.37 -15.66
CA PHE A 90 -8.16 20.80 -15.96
C PHE A 90 -9.26 21.27 -16.91
N VAL A 91 -9.48 20.55 -18.02
CA VAL A 91 -10.54 20.81 -19.01
C VAL A 91 -11.90 20.63 -18.36
N LEU A 92 -12.13 19.52 -17.65
CA LEU A 92 -13.38 19.29 -16.94
C LEU A 92 -13.65 20.41 -15.96
N ASN A 93 -12.69 20.83 -15.13
CA ASN A 93 -12.91 21.93 -14.19
C ASN A 93 -13.20 23.26 -14.89
N TYR A 94 -12.50 23.57 -15.99
CA TYR A 94 -12.75 24.79 -16.77
C TYR A 94 -14.17 24.82 -17.40
N TYR A 95 -14.65 23.70 -17.97
CA TYR A 95 -15.96 23.61 -18.61
C TYR A 95 -17.11 23.30 -17.65
N PHE A 96 -16.92 22.40 -16.66
CA PHE A 96 -17.92 22.07 -15.65
C PHE A 96 -18.13 23.16 -14.61
N LEU A 97 -17.23 24.14 -14.42
CA LEU A 97 -17.55 25.33 -13.61
C LEU A 97 -18.78 26.04 -14.17
N LYS A 98 -18.90 26.09 -15.51
CA LYS A 98 -20.02 26.73 -16.21
C LYS A 98 -21.34 25.95 -16.07
N LEU A 99 -21.29 24.62 -16.01
CA LEU A 99 -22.46 23.76 -15.80
C LEU A 99 -22.88 23.69 -14.32
N LYS A 100 -21.90 23.64 -13.40
CA LYS A 100 -22.15 23.64 -11.95
C LYS A 100 -22.73 24.98 -11.48
N ALA A 101 -22.35 26.09 -12.13
CA ALA A 101 -22.98 27.40 -11.92
C ALA A 101 -24.47 27.40 -12.30
N MET A 102 -24.88 26.68 -13.35
CA MET A 102 -26.29 26.57 -13.73
C MET A 102 -27.09 25.63 -12.82
N SER A 103 -26.49 24.53 -12.36
CA SER A 103 -27.18 23.60 -11.45
C SER A 103 -27.40 24.19 -10.05
N GLN A 104 -26.48 25.01 -9.55
CA GLN A 104 -26.63 25.67 -8.24
C GLN A 104 -27.79 26.68 -8.25
N GLN A 105 -27.99 27.37 -9.36
CA GLN A 105 -29.05 28.38 -9.49
C GLN A 105 -30.46 27.79 -9.50
N THR A 106 -30.65 26.49 -9.76
CA THR A 106 -31.97 25.83 -9.73
C THR A 106 -32.36 25.32 -8.33
N VAL A 107 -31.41 25.20 -7.38
CA VAL A 107 -31.68 24.67 -6.02
C VAL A 107 -31.98 25.78 -5.00
N ASP A 108 -31.77 27.04 -5.37
CA ASP A 108 -32.03 28.23 -4.55
C ASP A 108 -33.37 28.93 -4.87
N PHE A 109 -34.31 28.23 -5.55
CA PHE A 109 -35.70 28.69 -5.77
C PHE A 109 -36.71 27.90 -4.94
#